data_AF-A0A7S1DFD1-F1
#
_entry.id   AF-A0A7S1DFD1-F1
#
_cell.length_a   1.000
_cell.length_b   1.000
_cell.length_c   1.000
_cell.angle_alpha   90.00
_cell.angle_beta   90.00
_cell.angle_gamma   90.00
#
_symmetry.space_group_name_H-M   'P 1'
#
loop_
_entity.id
_entity.type
_entity.pdbx_description
1 polymer ?
#
loop_
_entity_poly.entity_id
_entity_poly.type
_entity_poly.pdbx_seq_one_letter_code
_entity_poly.pdbx_strand_id
1 'polypeptide(L)'
;RRGFDDGTLARRGMLAVANAHRRRQVADPALREALTPPYPLGCKRIIYSNDYFPALALPQSELVTTPISRVTARGLLTADGREHELDVLVCATGFDTIQMLQSLQITGPGGQTLSEA
;
A
#
# COMPACT_ATOMS: atom_id res chain seq x y z
N ARG A 1 -8.76 15.00 -15.93
CA ARG A 1 -8.43 13.56 -15.88
C ARG A 1 -9.71 12.71 -16.02
N ARG A 2 -10.42 12.77 -17.17
CA ARG A 2 -11.71 12.06 -17.33
C ARG A 2 -11.60 10.54 -17.51
N GLY A 3 -10.41 10.02 -17.82
CA GLY A 3 -10.21 8.59 -18.14
C GLY A 3 -10.29 7.63 -16.95
N PHE A 4 -10.22 8.14 -15.72
CA PHE A 4 -10.35 7.35 -14.48
C PHE A 4 -11.71 7.52 -13.80
N ASP A 5 -12.61 8.29 -14.41
CA ASP A 5 -13.93 8.53 -13.87
C ASP A 5 -14.74 7.23 -13.90
N ASP A 6 -15.58 7.04 -12.89
CA ASP A 6 -16.44 5.87 -12.77
C ASP A 6 -17.38 5.76 -13.97
N GLY A 7 -17.60 4.53 -14.44
CA GLY A 7 -18.47 4.26 -15.59
C GLY A 7 -17.85 4.51 -16.98
N THR A 8 -16.63 5.03 -17.08
CA THR A 8 -15.97 5.24 -18.39
C THR A 8 -15.48 3.93 -19.02
N LEU A 9 -15.50 3.86 -20.36
CA LEU A 9 -14.96 2.71 -21.11
C LEU A 9 -13.46 2.52 -20.86
N ALA A 10 -12.72 3.63 -20.77
CA ALA A 10 -11.29 3.63 -20.48
C ALA A 10 -11.00 2.94 -19.13
N ARG A 11 -11.69 3.33 -18.05
CA ARG A 11 -11.54 2.71 -16.74
C ARG A 11 -11.91 1.23 -16.74
N ARG A 12 -13.00 0.85 -17.40
CA ARG A 12 -13.39 -0.58 -17.55
C ARG A 12 -12.29 -1.38 -18.25
N GLY A 13 -11.73 -0.85 -19.34
CA GLY A 13 -10.62 -1.48 -20.06
C GLY A 13 -9.39 -1.65 -19.18
N MET A 14 -8.98 -0.61 -18.45
CA MET A 14 -7.84 -0.68 -17.54
C MET A 14 -8.05 -1.70 -16.41
N LEU A 15 -9.25 -1.74 -15.81
CA LEU A 15 -9.59 -2.75 -14.80
C LEU A 15 -9.55 -4.17 -15.37
N ALA A 16 -10.03 -4.37 -16.60
CA ALA A 16 -9.97 -5.67 -17.27
C ALA A 16 -8.53 -6.13 -17.47
N VAL A 17 -7.65 -5.24 -17.95
CA VAL A 17 -6.21 -5.52 -18.14
C VAL A 17 -5.53 -5.81 -16.81
N ALA A 18 -5.76 -5.00 -15.78
CA ALA A 18 -5.18 -5.20 -14.44
C ALA A 18 -5.62 -6.54 -13.83
N ASN A 19 -6.91 -6.86 -13.93
CA ASN A 19 -7.44 -8.14 -13.45
C ASN A 19 -6.88 -9.32 -14.22
N ALA A 20 -6.74 -9.23 -15.56
CA ALA A 20 -6.12 -10.27 -16.36
C ALA A 20 -4.65 -10.47 -16.00
N HIS A 21 -3.90 -9.39 -15.79
CA HIS A 21 -2.51 -9.43 -15.38
C HIS A 21 -2.33 -10.14 -14.02
N ARG A 22 -3.12 -9.75 -13.00
CA ARG A 22 -3.08 -10.41 -11.69
C ARG A 22 -3.47 -11.89 -11.76
N ARG A 23 -4.54 -12.22 -12.50
CA ARG A 23 -4.97 -13.62 -12.69
C ARG A 23 -3.90 -14.48 -13.37
N ARG A 24 -3.11 -13.89 -14.26
CA ARG A 24 -2.01 -14.61 -14.94
C ARG A 24 -0.86 -14.91 -13.99
N GLN A 25 -0.57 -14.04 -13.03
CA GLN A 25 0.59 -14.17 -12.14
C GLN A 25 0.28 -14.88 -10.81
N VAL A 26 -0.98 -14.85 -10.36
CA VAL A 26 -1.41 -15.47 -9.10
C VAL A 26 -2.49 -16.50 -9.37
N ALA A 27 -2.17 -17.79 -9.20
CA ALA A 27 -3.11 -18.88 -9.43
C ALA A 27 -4.15 -19.01 -8.29
N ASP A 28 -3.69 -18.86 -7.04
CA ASP A 28 -4.55 -19.01 -5.85
C ASP A 28 -5.68 -17.97 -5.84
N PRO A 29 -6.97 -18.40 -5.81
CA PRO A 29 -8.10 -17.48 -5.68
C PRO A 29 -8.09 -16.66 -4.40
N ALA A 30 -7.69 -17.22 -3.26
CA ALA A 30 -7.70 -16.51 -1.98
C ALA A 30 -6.66 -15.39 -1.97
N LEU A 31 -5.43 -15.69 -2.40
CA LEU A 31 -4.38 -14.69 -2.56
C LEU A 31 -4.77 -13.60 -3.57
N ARG A 32 -5.46 -13.95 -4.67
CA ARG A 32 -5.96 -12.95 -5.63
C ARG A 32 -6.98 -11.99 -5.03
N GLU A 33 -7.86 -12.49 -4.18
CA GLU A 33 -8.86 -11.67 -3.48
C GLU A 33 -8.16 -10.71 -2.52
N ALA A 34 -7.27 -11.21 -1.67
CA ALA A 34 -6.49 -10.39 -0.73
C ALA A 34 -5.64 -9.31 -1.44
N LEU A 35 -5.16 -9.59 -2.65
CA LEU A 35 -4.42 -8.66 -3.50
C LEU A 35 -5.32 -7.75 -4.35
N THR A 36 -6.63 -7.72 -4.10
CA THR A 36 -7.57 -6.79 -4.73
C THR A 36 -7.68 -5.52 -3.92
N PRO A 37 -7.26 -4.37 -4.44
CA PRO A 37 -7.43 -3.12 -3.73
C PRO A 37 -8.92 -2.78 -3.54
N PRO A 38 -9.35 -2.39 -2.33
CA PRO A 38 -10.75 -2.06 -2.04
C PRO A 38 -11.12 -0.61 -2.43
N TYR A 39 -10.36 0.00 -3.33
CA TYR A 39 -10.54 1.39 -3.76
C TYR A 39 -10.52 1.50 -5.30
N PRO A 40 -11.14 2.54 -5.88
CA PRO A 40 -11.20 2.70 -7.32
C PRO A 40 -9.82 2.85 -7.99
N LEU A 41 -9.73 2.39 -9.23
CA LEU A 41 -8.55 2.59 -10.07
C LEU A 41 -8.27 4.10 -10.23
N GLY A 42 -7.03 4.52 -9.94
CA GLY A 42 -6.62 5.92 -10.04
C GLY A 42 -6.80 6.76 -8.77
N CYS A 43 -7.49 6.24 -7.73
CA CYS A 43 -7.55 6.89 -6.42
C CYS A 43 -6.19 6.89 -5.68
N LYS A 44 -5.28 6.01 -6.09
CA LYS A 44 -3.88 6.02 -5.66
C LYS A 44 -2.97 5.96 -6.89
N ARG A 45 -1.72 6.40 -6.73
CA ARG A 45 -0.70 6.29 -7.79
C ARG A 45 -0.48 4.81 -8.15
N ILE A 46 -0.58 4.50 -9.43
CA ILE A 46 -0.36 3.14 -9.94
C ILE A 46 1.15 2.83 -9.87
N ILE A 47 1.48 1.65 -9.34
CA ILE A 47 2.83 1.10 -9.29
C ILE A 47 2.92 -0.02 -10.32
N TYR A 48 4.00 -0.04 -11.08
CA TYR A 48 4.29 -1.09 -12.07
C TYR A 48 5.44 -1.94 -11.56
N SER A 49 5.24 -3.25 -11.54
CA SER A 49 6.29 -4.21 -11.21
C SER A 49 5.97 -5.53 -11.92
N ASN A 50 7.00 -6.14 -12.49
CA ASN A 50 6.89 -7.46 -13.09
C ASN A 50 6.99 -8.57 -12.02
N ASP A 51 7.61 -8.28 -10.88
CA ASP A 51 8.05 -9.26 -9.89
C ASP A 51 7.19 -9.27 -8.62
N TYR A 52 6.35 -8.25 -8.41
CA TYR A 52 5.55 -8.10 -7.19
C TYR A 52 4.60 -9.27 -6.93
N PHE A 53 3.73 -9.62 -7.88
CA PHE A 53 2.81 -10.74 -7.69
C PHE A 53 3.51 -12.11 -7.66
N PRO A 54 4.49 -12.41 -8.54
CA PRO A 54 5.25 -13.66 -8.45
C PRO A 54 5.92 -13.85 -7.10
N ALA A 55 6.53 -12.80 -6.53
CA ALA A 55 7.19 -12.88 -5.23
C ALA A 55 6.22 -13.27 -4.09
N LEU A 56 4.97 -12.81 -4.13
CA LEU A 56 3.94 -13.14 -3.14
C LEU A 56 3.36 -14.55 -3.30
N ALA A 57 3.55 -15.19 -4.46
CA ALA A 57 3.08 -16.55 -4.74
C ALA A 57 4.16 -17.62 -4.50
N LEU A 58 5.36 -17.23 -4.07
CA LEU A 58 6.44 -18.16 -3.74
C LEU A 58 6.11 -18.96 -2.46
N PRO A 59 6.56 -20.22 -2.36
CA PRO A 59 6.24 -21.08 -1.20
C PRO A 59 6.82 -20.55 0.12
N GLN A 60 7.89 -19.76 0.09
CA GLN A 60 8.48 -19.12 1.27
C GLN A 60 7.83 -17.77 1.65
N SER A 61 6.84 -17.32 0.89
CA SER A 61 6.16 -16.05 1.12
C SER A 61 4.80 -16.28 1.76
N GLU A 62 4.47 -15.49 2.78
CA GLU A 62 3.15 -15.48 3.40
C GLU A 62 2.59 -14.05 3.37
N LEU A 63 1.36 -13.90 2.86
CA LEU A 63 0.62 -12.65 2.94
C LEU A 63 -0.22 -12.63 4.22
N VAL A 64 0.11 -11.71 5.12
CA VAL A 64 -0.61 -11.53 6.39
C VAL A 64 -1.37 -10.21 6.34
N THR A 65 -2.70 -10.27 6.38
CA THR A 65 -3.58 -9.08 6.38
C THR A 65 -4.18 -8.78 7.76
N THR A 66 -3.95 -9.66 8.74
CA THR A 66 -4.37 -9.44 10.13
C THR A 66 -3.67 -8.20 10.71
N PRO A 67 -4.40 -7.29 11.39
CA PRO A 67 -3.78 -6.12 12.00
C PRO A 67 -2.65 -6.47 12.95
N ILE A 68 -1.59 -5.67 12.92
CA ILE A 68 -0.47 -5.75 13.84
C ILE A 68 -0.91 -5.21 15.20
N SER A 69 -0.71 -5.98 16.28
CA SER A 69 -0.97 -5.54 17.65
C SER A 69 0.26 -4.84 18.25
N ARG A 70 1.43 -5.48 18.18
CA ARG A 70 2.70 -4.92 18.66
C ARG A 70 3.91 -5.67 18.12
N VAL A 71 5.06 -5.02 18.15
CA VAL A 71 6.37 -5.68 18.00
C VAL A 71 6.76 -6.32 19.34
N THR A 72 7.36 -7.51 19.28
CA THR A 72 7.87 -8.24 20.44
C THR A 72 9.40 -8.37 20.35
N ALA A 73 10.03 -8.88 21.40
CA ALA A 73 11.48 -9.16 21.37
C ALA A 73 11.88 -10.23 20.34
N ARG A 74 10.94 -11.07 19.88
CA ARG A 74 11.17 -12.16 18.92
C ARG A 74 10.64 -11.89 17.52
N GLY A 75 9.83 -10.85 17.35
CA GLY A 75 9.17 -10.55 16.08
C GLY A 75 7.92 -9.69 16.26
N LEU A 76 6.76 -10.21 15.87
CA LEU A 76 5.51 -9.42 15.81
C LEU A 76 4.28 -10.23 16.24
N LEU A 77 3.38 -9.60 17.01
CA LEU A 77 2.09 -10.18 17.38
C LEU A 77 0.97 -9.55 16.55
N THR A 78 0.17 -10.37 15.88
CA THR A 78 -1.06 -9.97 15.19
C THR A 78 -2.28 -10.02 16.11
N ALA A 79 -3.36 -9.34 15.73
CA ALA A 79 -4.57 -9.19 16.55
C ALA A 79 -5.33 -10.51 16.81
N ASP A 80 -5.06 -11.56 16.02
CA ASP A 80 -5.56 -12.93 16.23
C ASP A 80 -4.76 -13.71 17.29
N GLY A 81 -3.73 -13.10 17.87
CA GLY A 81 -2.88 -13.70 18.90
C GLY A 81 -1.73 -14.54 18.33
N ARG A 82 -1.53 -14.59 17.01
CA ARG A 82 -0.40 -15.28 16.39
C ARG A 82 0.88 -14.46 16.53
N GLU A 83 1.95 -15.10 17.02
CA GLU A 83 3.29 -14.52 17.00
C GLU A 83 4.02 -14.98 15.74
N HIS A 84 4.56 -14.01 15.00
CA HIS A 84 5.42 -14.19 13.84
C HIS A 84 6.85 -13.91 14.29
N GLU A 85 7.68 -14.94 14.42
CA GLU A 85 9.10 -14.78 14.74
C GLU A 85 9.86 -14.25 13.52
N LEU A 86 10.73 -13.28 13.74
CA LEU A 86 11.45 -12.57 12.68
C LEU A 86 12.87 -12.24 13.14
N ASP A 87 13.86 -12.51 12.30
CA ASP A 87 15.24 -12.05 12.52
C ASP A 87 15.41 -10.57 12.09
N VAL A 88 14.65 -10.13 11.09
CA VAL A 88 14.75 -8.79 10.49
C VAL A 88 13.36 -8.24 10.21
N LEU A 89 13.13 -6.97 10.59
CA LEU A 89 11.93 -6.21 10.26
C LEU A 89 12.27 -5.07 9.30
N VAL A 90 11.68 -5.10 8.10
CA VAL A 90 11.84 -4.04 7.09
C VAL A 90 10.60 -3.13 7.09
N CYS A 91 10.76 -1.86 7.44
CA CYS A 91 9.66 -0.88 7.51
C CYS A 91 9.39 -0.21 6.15
N ALA A 92 8.51 -0.79 5.34
CA ALA A 92 8.05 -0.22 4.07
C ALA A 92 6.75 0.62 4.22
N THR A 93 6.70 1.53 5.21
CA THR A 93 5.48 2.23 5.66
C THR A 93 5.14 3.51 4.89
N GLY A 94 5.85 3.83 3.81
CA GLY A 94 5.62 5.02 3.00
C GLY A 94 6.21 6.31 3.62
N PHE A 95 5.61 7.45 3.29
CA PHE A 95 6.11 8.79 3.66
C PHE A 95 4.97 9.70 4.12
N ASP A 96 5.25 10.63 5.03
CA ASP A 96 4.38 11.77 5.28
C ASP A 96 4.63 12.84 4.21
N THR A 97 3.68 12.98 3.28
CA THR A 97 3.78 13.95 2.17
C THR A 97 3.18 15.30 2.49
N ILE A 98 2.43 15.43 3.59
CA ILE A 98 1.73 16.67 3.96
C ILE A 98 2.67 17.55 4.80
N GLN A 99 3.49 16.92 5.63
CA GLN A 99 4.30 17.60 6.62
C GLN A 99 5.75 17.82 6.21
N MET A 100 6.01 17.91 4.90
CA MET A 100 7.37 17.99 4.36
C MET A 100 8.16 19.22 4.86
N LEU A 101 7.48 20.27 5.34
CA LEU A 101 8.09 21.48 5.89
C LEU A 101 7.88 21.65 7.41
N GLN A 102 7.32 20.67 8.13
CA GLN A 102 7.05 20.81 9.58
C GLN A 102 8.28 21.08 10.42
N SER A 103 9.43 20.58 9.99
CA SER A 103 10.71 20.84 10.68
C SER A 103 11.26 22.24 10.44
N LEU A 104 10.67 23.02 9.52
CA LEU A 104 11.09 24.37 9.21
C LEU A 104 10.17 25.38 9.88
N GLN A 105 10.74 26.19 10.77
CA GLN A 105 10.08 27.39 11.26
C GLN A 105 10.34 28.53 10.26
N ILE A 106 9.30 28.87 9.49
CA ILE A 106 9.35 29.95 8.51
C ILE A 106 8.64 31.16 9.12
N THR A 107 9.39 32.24 9.32
CA THR A 107 8.87 33.52 9.86
C THR A 107 8.84 34.57 8.76
N GLY A 108 7.66 35.12 8.51
CA GLY A 108 7.46 36.21 7.56
C GLY A 108 7.76 37.60 8.14
N PRO A 109 7.73 38.65 7.30
CA PRO A 109 7.78 40.03 7.78
C PRO A 109 6.65 40.30 8.80
N GLY A 110 6.98 40.93 9.93
CA GLY A 110 6.03 41.16 11.03
C GLY A 110 5.99 40.06 12.09
N GLY A 111 6.84 39.03 11.98
CA GLY A 111 7.02 38.02 13.02
C GLY A 111 5.99 36.88 13.03
N GLN A 112 5.03 36.90 12.10
CA GLN A 112 4.06 35.81 11.95
C GLN A 112 4.72 34.58 11.33
N THR A 113 4.44 33.41 11.90
CA THR A 113 4.94 32.14 11.35
C THR A 113 4.01 31.60 10.26
N LEU A 114 4.56 30.83 9.31
CA LEU A 114 3.77 30.16 8.28
C LEU A 114 2.74 29.18 8.86
N SER A 115 2.98 28.65 10.06
CA SER A 115 2.04 27.78 10.78
C SER A 115 0.83 28.51 11.38
N GLU A 116 0.92 29.83 11.58
CA GLU A 116 -0.15 30.66 12.17
C GLU A 116 -0.96 31.43 11.12
N ALA A 117 -0.60 31.33 9.84
CA ALA A 117 -1.29 31.98 8.72
C ALA A 117 -2.38 31.08 8.14
#